data_AF-A0A9X5X666-F1
#
_entry.id   AF-A0A9X5X666-F1
#
_cell.length_a   1.000
_cell.length_b   1.000
_cell.length_c   1.000
_cell.angle_alpha   90.00
_cell.angle_beta   90.00
_cell.angle_gamma   90.00
#
_symmetry.space_group_name_H-M   'P 1'
#
loop_
_entity.id
_entity.type
_entity.pdbx_description
1 polymer ?
#
loop_
_entity_poly.entity_id
_entity_poly.type
_entity_poly.pdbx_seq_one_letter_code
_entity_poly.pdbx_strand_id
1 'polypeptide(L)' 'MQHERAGTPAGPEDLVDVARLVTAYYALHPDPAEPGQRVAFGTSGHRGSSLATAFNEDHIAATSQAI' A
#
# COMPACT_ATOMS: atom_id res chain seq x y z
N MET A 1 -18.62 -15.71 0.46
CA MET A 1 -19.57 -15.66 -0.67
C MET A 1 -18.79 -15.40 -1.93
N GLN A 2 -19.18 -16.00 -3.06
CA GLN A 2 -18.58 -15.67 -4.35
C GLN A 2 -19.15 -14.35 -4.86
N HIS A 3 -18.29 -13.50 -5.41
CA HIS A 3 -18.68 -12.23 -6.00
C HIS A 3 -19.40 -12.47 -7.34
N GLU A 4 -20.44 -11.70 -7.64
CA GLU A 4 -21.26 -11.89 -8.86
C GLU A 4 -20.43 -11.82 -10.15
N ARG A 5 -19.35 -11.01 -10.15
CA ARG A 5 -18.41 -10.86 -11.28
C ARG A 5 -17.15 -11.74 -11.19
N ALA A 6 -17.17 -12.81 -10.39
CA ALA A 6 -16.01 -13.69 -10.29
C ALA A 6 -15.71 -14.36 -11.64
N GLY A 7 -14.46 -14.29 -12.09
CA GLY A 7 -14.01 -14.89 -13.35
C GLY A 7 -14.33 -14.08 -14.62
N THR A 8 -14.92 -12.89 -14.50
CA THR A 8 -15.13 -11.99 -15.64
C THR A 8 -14.00 -10.96 -15.79
N PRO A 9 -13.79 -10.35 -16.97
CA PRO A 9 -12.87 -9.23 -17.12
C PRO A 9 -13.23 -8.06 -16.20
N ALA A 10 -12.21 -7.32 -15.74
CA ALA A 10 -12.37 -6.13 -14.92
C ALA A 10 -13.03 -4.98 -15.72
N GLY A 11 -13.95 -4.26 -15.08
CA GLY A 11 -14.53 -3.03 -15.60
C GLY A 11 -13.66 -1.81 -15.29
N PRO A 12 -13.89 -0.66 -15.93
CA PRO A 12 -13.18 0.59 -15.63
C PRO A 12 -13.24 1.00 -14.15
N GLU A 13 -14.35 0.71 -13.47
CA GLU A 13 -14.57 1.01 -12.05
C GLU A 13 -13.74 0.15 -11.08
N ASP A 14 -13.21 -0.99 -11.55
CA ASP A 14 -12.31 -1.83 -10.75
C ASP A 14 -10.85 -1.32 -10.78
N LEU A 15 -10.53 -0.40 -11.70
CA LEU A 15 -9.17 0.07 -11.93
C LEU A 15 -8.78 1.17 -10.94
N VAL A 16 -7.54 1.09 -10.44
CA VAL A 16 -6.95 2.14 -9.62
C VAL A 16 -6.43 3.29 -10.47
N ASP A 17 -6.50 4.51 -9.93
CA ASP A 17 -5.74 5.64 -10.45
C ASP A 17 -4.26 5.48 -10.08
N VAL A 18 -3.44 5.06 -11.04
CA VAL A 18 -2.02 4.81 -10.85
C VAL A 18 -1.25 6.10 -10.54
N ALA A 19 -1.60 7.23 -11.16
CA ALA A 19 -0.92 8.50 -10.92
C ALA A 19 -1.15 8.97 -9.48
N ARG A 20 -2.38 8.84 -8.98
CA ARG A 20 -2.71 9.10 -7.57
C ARG A 20 -1.97 8.14 -6.63
N LEU A 21 -1.91 6.85 -6.95
CA LEU A 21 -1.23 5.84 -6.13
C LEU A 21 0.27 6.15 -5.98
N VAL A 22 0.94 6.49 -7.09
CA VAL A 22 2.36 6.88 -7.10
C VAL A 22 2.57 8.21 -6.38
N THR A 23 1.69 9.20 -6.60
CA THR A 23 1.76 10.47 -5.88
C THR A 23 1.65 10.27 -4.38
N ALA A 24 0.71 9.43 -3.92
CA ALA A 24 0.53 9.12 -2.51
C ALA A 24 1.79 8.49 -1.88
N TYR A 25 2.54 7.68 -2.63
CA TYR A 25 3.77 7.03 -2.13
C TYR A 25 4.82 8.06 -1.68
N TYR A 26 4.96 9.16 -2.41
CA TYR A 26 5.93 10.22 -2.11
C TYR A 26 5.36 11.34 -1.25
N ALA A 27 4.08 11.68 -1.42
CA ALA A 27 3.49 12.86 -0.78
C ALA A 27 2.93 12.59 0.63
N LEU A 28 2.62 11.33 0.95
CA LEU A 28 2.10 10.95 2.26
C LEU A 28 3.19 10.24 3.08
N HIS A 29 3.30 10.63 4.34
CA HIS A 29 4.25 10.07 5.30
C HIS A 29 3.48 9.37 6.44
N PRO A 30 3.92 8.17 6.89
CA PRO A 30 3.27 7.44 7.97
C PRO A 30 3.35 8.18 9.31
N ASP A 31 2.26 8.15 10.05
CA ASP A 31 2.23 8.52 11.46
C ASP A 31 2.64 7.31 12.32
N PRO A 32 3.78 7.35 13.03
CA PRO A 32 4.23 6.24 13.87
C PRO A 32 3.33 5.98 15.09
N ALA A 33 2.49 6.95 15.48
CA ALA A 33 1.48 6.75 16.52
C ALA A 33 0.37 5.81 16.05
N GLU A 34 0.07 5.78 14.74
CA GLU A 34 -0.97 4.96 14.14
C GLU A 34 -0.45 3.55 13.81
N PRO A 35 -0.88 2.49 14.53
CA PRO A 35 -0.31 1.15 14.36
C PRO A 35 -0.39 0.59 12.94
N GLY A 36 -1.44 0.95 12.19
CA GLY A 36 -1.66 0.49 10.82
C GLY A 36 -0.72 1.12 9.79
N GLN A 37 -0.01 2.18 10.13
CA GLN A 37 0.95 2.89 9.26
C GLN A 37 2.40 2.54 9.59
N ARG A 38 2.64 1.63 10.54
CA ARG A 38 4.00 1.20 10.89
C ARG A 38 4.48 0.08 9.96
N VAL A 39 5.79 -0.03 9.82
CA VAL A 39 6.40 -1.21 9.17
C VAL A 39 6.04 -2.48 9.96
N ALA A 40 5.52 -3.46 9.23
CA ALA A 40 5.24 -4.81 9.73
C ALA A 40 5.96 -5.81 8.83
N PHE A 41 7.18 -6.22 9.21
CA PHE A 41 8.05 -7.06 8.38
C PHE A 41 7.99 -8.53 8.84
N GLY A 42 7.18 -9.34 8.15
CA GLY A 42 6.93 -10.75 8.50
C GLY A 42 7.68 -11.75 7.62
N THR A 43 7.19 -12.99 7.56
CA THR A 43 7.77 -14.08 6.73
C THR A 43 7.85 -13.73 5.24
N SER A 44 7.01 -12.81 4.76
CA SER A 44 6.98 -12.32 3.37
C SER A 44 7.28 -10.82 3.26
N GLY A 45 8.06 -10.29 4.22
CA GLY A 45 8.43 -8.86 4.29
C GLY A 45 7.28 -7.96 4.76
N HIS A 46 7.39 -6.68 4.43
CA HIS A 46 6.36 -5.67 4.68
C HIS A 46 5.51 -5.41 3.43
N ARG A 47 4.20 -5.25 3.62
CA ARG A 47 3.21 -5.00 2.58
C ARG A 47 2.21 -3.96 3.05
N GLY A 48 1.66 -3.19 2.10
CA GLY A 48 0.62 -2.21 2.34
C GLY A 48 0.25 -1.49 1.04
N SER A 49 -0.42 -0.34 1.17
CA SER A 49 -0.74 0.54 0.06
C SER A 49 -0.44 1.98 0.44
N SER A 50 0.09 2.76 -0.49
CA SER A 50 0.36 4.19 -0.29
C SER A 50 -0.92 5.00 -0.04
N LEU A 51 -2.08 4.55 -0.57
CA LEU A 51 -3.38 5.18 -0.31
C LEU A 51 -3.87 5.01 1.14
N ALA A 52 -3.32 4.04 1.87
CA ALA A 52 -3.60 3.80 3.28
C ALA A 52 -2.45 4.29 4.19
N THR A 53 -1.48 5.00 3.62
CA THR A 53 -0.25 5.44 4.29
C THR A 53 0.50 4.29 4.98
N ALA A 54 0.45 3.09 4.39
CA ALA A 54 1.03 1.87 4.95
C ALA A 54 2.09 1.25 4.03
N PHE A 55 2.49 1.96 2.95
CA PHE A 55 3.54 1.57 2.02
C PHE A 55 3.98 2.80 1.21
N ASN A 56 4.84 3.61 1.81
CA ASN A 56 5.27 4.93 1.32
C ASN A 56 6.80 5.03 1.38
N GLU A 57 7.38 6.10 0.84
CA GLU A 57 8.85 6.28 0.77
C GLU A 57 9.57 6.00 2.09
N ASP A 58 9.06 6.55 3.19
CA ASP A 58 9.64 6.36 4.53
C ASP A 58 9.72 4.88 4.95
N HIS A 59 8.74 4.06 4.56
CA HIS A 59 8.73 2.64 4.88
C HIS A 59 9.87 1.91 4.16
N ILE A 60 10.07 2.22 2.88
CA ILE A 60 11.13 1.61 2.08
C ILE A 60 12.49 2.10 2.56
N ALA A 61 12.66 3.41 2.77
CA ALA A 61 13.89 3.98 3.30
C ALA A 61 14.28 3.34 4.65
N ALA A 62 13.34 3.27 5.60
CA ALA A 62 13.57 2.66 6.90
C ALA A 62 13.89 1.16 6.81
N THR A 63 13.17 0.42 5.97
CA THR A 63 13.39 -1.02 5.78
C THR A 63 14.75 -1.29 5.11
N SER A 64 15.09 -0.55 4.06
CA SER A 64 16.37 -0.67 3.36
C SER A 64 17.55 -0.31 4.27
N GLN A 65 17.42 0.69 5.14
CA GLN A 65 18.45 1.05 6.10
C GLN A 65 18.61 0.00 7.22
N ALA A 66 17.54 -0.74 7.55
CA ALA A 66 17.56 -1.75 8.61
C ALA A 66 18.18 -3.10 8.16
N ILE A 67 18.34 -3.32 6.85
CA ILE A 67 18.96 -4.52 6.26
C ILE A 67 20.45 -4.23 6.00
#